data_AF-A0A2H5DTQ3-F1
#
_entry.id   AF-A0A2H5DTQ3-F1
#
_cell.length_a   1.000
_cell.length_b   1.000
_cell.length_c   1.000
_cell.angle_alpha   90.00
_cell.angle_beta   90.00
_cell.angle_gamma   90.00
#
_symmetry.space_group_name_H-M   'P 1'
#
loop_
_entity.id
_entity.type
_entity.pdbx_description
1 polymer ?
#
loop_
_entity_poly.entity_id
_entity_poly.type
_entity_poly.pdbx_seq_one_letter_code
_entity_poly.pdbx_strand_id
1 'polypeptide(L)'
;MASWIVGAVENYCGVVESGQRRWLEAQQDACIAWLASLAPKFPLSEGEMEKRIDGGLLVGAALWQAQADTQRELMLATEKLWTEMGRCIARQWPDDGSAPIAAVRQALEVGCASGAALSKASRQAGHFAATNFSGIPLKATRDVRRVLQQS
;
A
#
# COMPACT_ATOMS: atom_id res chain seq x y z
N MET A 1 17.52 9.38 -24.40
CA MET A 1 17.75 9.09 -22.97
C MET A 1 16.80 9.89 -22.05
N ALA A 2 16.60 11.19 -22.28
CA ALA A 2 15.67 11.99 -21.48
C ALA A 2 14.20 11.50 -21.54
N SER A 3 13.72 11.06 -22.71
CA SER A 3 12.30 10.68 -22.92
C SER A 3 11.82 9.50 -22.06
N TRP A 4 12.65 8.48 -21.78
CA TRP A 4 12.21 7.34 -20.97
C TRP A 4 12.22 7.67 -19.47
N ILE A 5 13.17 8.49 -19.00
CA ILE A 5 13.20 8.97 -17.60
C ILE A 5 11.97 9.83 -17.35
N VAL A 6 11.66 10.75 -18.27
CA VAL A 6 10.45 11.58 -18.21
C VAL A 6 9.21 10.71 -18.11
N GLY A 7 9.03 9.73 -19.00
CA GLY A 7 7.87 8.83 -18.94
C GLY A 7 7.79 7.98 -17.66
N ALA A 8 8.93 7.57 -17.10
CA ALA A 8 8.95 6.81 -15.85
C ALA A 8 8.64 7.69 -14.62
N VAL A 9 9.11 8.94 -14.62
CA VAL A 9 8.77 9.95 -13.60
C VAL A 9 7.30 10.33 -13.70
N GLU A 10 6.77 10.56 -14.90
CA GLU A 10 5.34 10.82 -15.13
C GLU A 10 4.48 9.66 -14.61
N ASN A 11 4.86 8.42 -14.91
CA ASN A 11 4.16 7.24 -14.38
C ASN A 11 4.24 7.16 -12.84
N TYR A 12 5.40 7.46 -12.24
CA TYR A 12 5.55 7.50 -10.78
C TYR A 12 4.65 8.58 -10.16
N CYS A 13 4.67 9.79 -10.71
CA CYS A 13 3.81 10.90 -10.27
C CYS A 13 2.33 10.52 -10.41
N GLY A 14 1.91 9.93 -11.53
CA GLY A 14 0.54 9.48 -11.73
C GLY A 14 0.08 8.42 -10.71
N VAL A 15 0.97 7.49 -10.35
CA VAL A 15 0.70 6.51 -9.27
C VAL A 15 0.57 7.20 -7.90
N VAL A 16 1.42 8.18 -7.60
CA VAL A 16 1.34 8.96 -6.35
C VAL A 16 0.04 9.75 -6.30
N GLU A 17 -0.31 10.48 -7.35
CA GLU A 17 -1.52 11.31 -7.41
C GLU A 17 -2.80 10.47 -7.32
N SER A 18 -2.87 9.36 -8.05
CA SER A 18 -4.02 8.44 -7.97
C SER A 18 -4.13 7.75 -6.61
N GLY A 19 -3.00 7.36 -6.01
CA GLY A 19 -2.93 6.84 -4.66
C GLY A 19 -3.40 7.85 -3.61
N GLN A 20 -2.88 9.08 -3.66
CA GLN A 20 -3.28 10.16 -2.75
C GLN A 20 -4.77 10.47 -2.85
N ARG A 21 -5.32 10.51 -4.06
CA ARG A 21 -6.75 10.75 -4.29
C ARG A 21 -7.62 9.67 -3.62
N ARG A 22 -7.35 8.39 -3.91
CA ARG A 22 -8.08 7.27 -3.28
C ARG A 22 -7.96 7.27 -1.76
N TRP A 23 -6.79 7.64 -1.24
CA TRP A 23 -6.58 7.74 0.19
C TRP A 23 -7.38 8.88 0.82
N LEU A 24 -7.43 10.05 0.17
CA LEU A 24 -8.26 11.18 0.61
C LEU A 24 -9.75 10.86 0.56
N GLU A 25 -10.22 10.18 -0.50
CA GLU A 25 -11.61 9.69 -0.60
C GLU A 25 -11.93 8.73 0.54
N ALA A 26 -11.06 7.74 0.80
CA ALA A 26 -11.24 6.81 1.92
C ALA A 26 -11.21 7.50 3.29
N GLN A 27 -10.38 8.54 3.47
CA GLN A 27 -10.35 9.34 4.70
C GLN A 27 -11.64 10.13 4.88
N GLN A 28 -12.15 10.73 3.80
CA GLN A 28 -13.41 11.45 3.83
C GLN A 28 -14.55 10.52 4.25
N ASP A 29 -14.64 9.34 3.66
CA ASP A 29 -15.64 8.32 4.01
C ASP A 29 -15.52 7.88 5.47
N ALA A 30 -14.29 7.68 5.96
CA ALA A 30 -14.02 7.36 7.37
C ALA A 30 -14.48 8.46 8.32
N CYS A 31 -14.13 9.71 8.03
CA CYS A 31 -14.54 10.86 8.83
C CYS A 31 -16.07 11.00 8.86
N ILE A 32 -16.75 10.87 7.72
CA ILE A 32 -18.21 10.92 7.65
C ILE A 32 -18.83 9.80 8.49
N ALA A 33 -18.35 8.56 8.34
CA ALA A 33 -18.86 7.41 9.08
C ALA A 33 -18.65 7.55 10.60
N TRP A 34 -17.47 7.99 11.03
CA TRP A 34 -17.18 8.19 12.46
C TRP A 34 -17.95 9.36 13.06
N LEU A 35 -18.06 10.49 12.37
CA LEU A 35 -18.87 11.63 12.83
C LEU A 35 -20.36 11.26 12.94
N ALA A 36 -20.89 10.54 11.95
CA ALA A 36 -22.27 10.03 11.99
C ALA A 36 -22.49 9.06 13.17
N SER A 37 -21.45 8.34 13.58
CA SER A 37 -21.48 7.42 14.72
C SER A 37 -21.51 8.16 16.05
N LEU A 38 -20.79 9.28 16.17
CA LEU A 38 -20.66 10.07 17.40
C LEU A 38 -21.84 11.01 17.69
N ALA A 39 -22.63 11.38 16.66
CA ALA A 39 -23.76 12.29 16.80
C ALA A 39 -25.11 11.63 16.42
N PRO A 40 -25.61 10.67 17.22
CA PRO A 40 -26.93 10.11 17.00
C PRO A 40 -28.01 11.18 17.19
N LYS A 41 -28.86 11.40 16.16
CA LYS A 41 -29.98 12.35 16.21
C LYS A 41 -31.12 11.89 17.13
N PHE A 42 -31.12 10.61 17.52
CA PHE A 42 -32.16 9.95 18.32
C PHE A 42 -31.52 8.85 19.18
N PRO A 43 -32.13 8.46 20.32
CA PRO A 43 -31.67 7.30 21.07
C PRO A 43 -31.69 6.06 20.17
N LEU A 44 -30.53 5.42 20.03
CA LEU A 44 -30.36 4.22 19.22
C LEU A 44 -30.74 2.98 20.02
N SER A 45 -31.36 2.02 19.35
CA SER A 45 -31.44 0.65 19.89
C SER A 45 -30.04 0.04 19.97
N GLU A 46 -29.88 -0.97 20.84
CA GLU A 46 -28.61 -1.69 21.02
C GLU A 46 -28.08 -2.24 19.69
N GLY A 47 -28.94 -2.87 18.88
CA GLY A 47 -28.56 -3.39 17.56
C GLY A 47 -28.16 -2.30 16.55
N GLU A 48 -28.69 -1.08 16.65
CA GLU A 48 -28.26 0.05 15.80
C GLU A 48 -26.91 0.61 16.24
N MET A 49 -26.66 0.65 17.55
CA MET A 49 -25.37 1.04 18.11
C MET A 49 -24.28 0.04 17.67
N GLU A 50 -24.56 -1.25 17.77
CA GLU A 50 -23.67 -2.31 17.30
C GLU A 50 -23.33 -2.19 15.81
N LYS A 51 -24.34 -1.98 14.96
CA LYS A 51 -24.14 -1.78 13.52
C LYS A 51 -23.28 -0.55 13.22
N ARG A 52 -23.43 0.54 13.98
CA ARG A 52 -22.59 1.74 13.82
C ARG A 52 -21.15 1.50 14.23
N ILE A 53 -20.91 0.81 15.34
CA ILE A 53 -19.56 0.46 15.79
C ILE A 53 -18.90 -0.46 14.75
N ASP A 54 -19.58 -1.52 14.33
CA ASP A 54 -19.08 -2.43 13.29
C ASP A 54 -18.80 -1.66 11.98
N GLY A 55 -19.70 -0.76 11.58
CA GLY A 55 -19.54 0.10 10.41
C GLY A 55 -18.31 1.02 10.51
N GLY A 56 -18.12 1.69 11.65
CA GLY A 56 -16.96 2.55 11.87
C GLY A 56 -15.64 1.78 11.85
N LEU A 57 -15.60 0.57 12.40
CA LEU A 57 -14.43 -0.31 12.35
C LEU A 57 -14.16 -0.83 10.93
N LEU A 58 -15.21 -1.16 10.17
CA LEU A 58 -15.10 -1.56 8.77
C LEU A 58 -14.53 -0.45 7.89
N VAL A 59 -14.97 0.80 8.08
CA VAL A 59 -14.43 1.92 7.29
C VAL A 59 -12.99 2.23 7.70
N GLY A 60 -12.63 2.08 8.97
CA GLY A 60 -11.23 2.15 9.41
C GLY A 60 -10.35 1.06 8.76
N ALA A 61 -10.87 -0.15 8.65
CA ALA A 61 -10.20 -1.25 7.96
C ALA A 61 -10.00 -0.95 6.47
N ALA A 62 -11.02 -0.41 5.80
CA ALA A 62 -10.96 -0.01 4.40
C ALA A 62 -9.93 1.10 4.15
N LEU A 63 -9.84 2.10 5.05
CA LEU A 63 -8.83 3.15 4.98
C LEU A 63 -7.40 2.58 5.06
N TRP A 64 -7.16 1.65 5.99
CA TRP A 64 -5.87 0.99 6.13
C TRP A 64 -5.50 0.17 4.88
N GLN A 65 -6.48 -0.52 4.29
CA GLN A 65 -6.29 -1.28 3.06
C GLN A 65 -5.95 -0.35 1.88
N ALA A 66 -6.66 0.77 1.72
CA ALA A 66 -6.37 1.76 0.68
C ALA A 66 -4.95 2.34 0.79
N GLN A 67 -4.46 2.57 2.03
CA GLN A 67 -3.09 2.99 2.27
C GLN A 67 -2.08 1.91 1.84
N ALA A 68 -2.32 0.66 2.20
CA ALA A 68 -1.45 -0.46 1.84
C ALA A 68 -1.39 -0.71 0.32
N ASP A 69 -2.53 -0.58 -0.36
CA ASP A 69 -2.61 -0.70 -1.82
C ASP A 69 -1.82 0.43 -2.51
N THR A 70 -1.93 1.66 -1.99
CA THR A 70 -1.13 2.80 -2.47
C THR A 70 0.38 2.55 -2.28
N GLN A 71 0.81 2.07 -1.11
CA GLN A 71 2.21 1.72 -0.87
C GLN A 71 2.71 0.63 -1.83
N ARG A 72 1.88 -0.37 -2.08
CA ARG A 72 2.18 -1.48 -3.01
C ARG A 72 2.40 -0.97 -4.44
N GLU A 73 1.51 -0.11 -4.92
CA GLU A 73 1.61 0.46 -6.26
C GLU A 73 2.85 1.36 -6.41
N LEU A 74 3.14 2.17 -5.38
CA LEU A 74 4.35 2.99 -5.36
C LEU A 74 5.62 2.16 -5.46
N MET A 75 5.71 1.09 -4.66
CA MET A 75 6.84 0.17 -4.73
C MET A 75 7.00 -0.48 -6.11
N LEU A 76 5.90 -0.85 -6.77
CA LEU A 76 5.94 -1.38 -8.15
C LEU A 76 6.46 -0.34 -9.14
N ALA A 77 6.03 0.93 -9.02
CA ALA A 77 6.52 2.01 -9.87
C ALA A 77 8.03 2.25 -9.66
N THR A 78 8.48 2.28 -8.40
CA THR A 78 9.90 2.40 -8.06
C THR A 78 10.74 1.24 -8.57
N GLU A 79 10.26 0.00 -8.44
CA GLU A 79 10.95 -1.20 -8.95
C GLU A 79 11.12 -1.14 -10.48
N LYS A 80 10.06 -0.73 -11.21
CA LYS A 80 10.12 -0.55 -12.66
C LYS A 80 11.13 0.52 -13.06
N LEU A 81 11.12 1.67 -12.37
CA LEU A 81 12.06 2.76 -12.62
C LEU A 81 13.51 2.30 -12.38
N TRP A 82 13.77 1.65 -11.24
CA TRP A 82 15.10 1.14 -10.89
C TRP A 82 15.61 0.12 -11.91
N THR A 83 14.75 -0.80 -12.33
CA THR A 83 15.09 -1.83 -13.34
C THR A 83 15.40 -1.19 -14.69
N GLU A 84 14.63 -0.19 -15.11
CA GLU A 84 14.89 0.53 -16.37
C GLU A 84 16.19 1.33 -16.29
N MET A 85 16.44 2.04 -15.18
CA MET A 85 17.73 2.71 -14.92
C MET A 85 18.90 1.74 -15.05
N GLY A 86 18.81 0.57 -14.41
CA GLY A 86 19.84 -0.47 -14.51
C GLY A 86 20.07 -0.92 -15.95
N ARG A 87 18.99 -1.19 -16.71
CA ARG A 87 19.09 -1.57 -18.13
C ARG A 87 19.71 -0.46 -18.99
N CYS A 88 19.37 0.80 -18.75
CA CYS A 88 19.93 1.94 -19.49
C CYS A 88 21.41 2.18 -19.18
N ILE A 89 21.83 1.98 -17.93
CA ILE A 89 23.24 2.08 -17.52
C ILE A 89 24.03 0.93 -18.16
N ALA A 90 23.52 -0.30 -18.07
CA ALA A 90 24.18 -1.47 -18.66
C ALA A 90 24.39 -1.33 -20.18
N ARG A 91 23.42 -0.77 -20.90
CA ARG A 91 23.50 -0.51 -22.35
C ARG A 91 24.52 0.56 -22.76
N GLN A 92 24.94 1.41 -21.83
CA GLN A 92 25.93 2.46 -22.10
C GLN A 92 27.37 2.01 -21.86
N TRP A 93 27.57 0.86 -21.22
CA TRP A 93 28.91 0.35 -20.99
C TRP A 93 29.49 -0.34 -22.23
N PRO A 94 30.75 -0.04 -22.60
CA PRO A 94 31.44 -0.73 -23.67
C PRO A 94 31.51 -2.24 -23.38
N ASP A 95 31.36 -3.04 -24.43
CA ASP A 95 31.43 -4.51 -24.35
C ASP A 95 32.87 -5.00 -24.56
N ASP A 96 33.84 -4.23 -24.03
CA ASP A 96 35.28 -4.48 -24.23
C ASP A 96 35.86 -5.54 -23.30
N GLY A 97 35.03 -6.11 -22.42
CA GLY A 97 35.42 -7.20 -21.51
C GLY A 97 36.46 -6.79 -20.46
N SER A 98 36.71 -5.49 -20.28
CA SER A 98 37.65 -5.04 -19.24
C SER A 98 37.14 -5.44 -17.85
N ALA A 99 38.01 -6.09 -17.05
CA ALA A 99 37.66 -6.66 -15.75
C ALA A 99 36.90 -5.71 -14.80
N PRO A 100 37.19 -4.39 -14.74
CA PRO A 100 36.43 -3.45 -13.91
C PRO A 100 34.98 -3.25 -14.38
N ILE A 101 34.74 -3.20 -15.69
CA ILE A 101 33.39 -2.97 -16.26
C ILE A 101 32.52 -4.21 -16.08
N ALA A 102 33.09 -5.41 -16.23
CA ALA A 102 32.41 -6.67 -15.97
C ALA A 102 31.93 -6.80 -14.51
N ALA A 103 32.77 -6.42 -13.54
CA ALA A 103 32.42 -6.44 -12.13
C ALA A 103 31.28 -5.47 -11.77
N VAL A 104 31.28 -4.25 -12.34
CA VAL A 104 30.21 -3.27 -12.11
C VAL A 104 28.90 -3.74 -12.78
N ARG A 105 28.96 -4.35 -13.96
CA ARG A 105 27.79 -4.96 -14.62
C ARG A 105 27.16 -6.05 -13.76
N GLN A 106 27.97 -6.96 -13.24
CA GLN A 106 27.50 -8.02 -12.34
C GLN A 106 26.91 -7.46 -11.04
N ALA A 107 27.54 -6.43 -10.44
CA ALA A 107 27.01 -5.77 -9.25
C ALA A 107 25.65 -5.11 -9.51
N LEU A 108 25.47 -4.49 -10.68
CA LEU A 108 24.21 -3.89 -11.09
C LEU A 108 23.12 -4.95 -11.28
N GLU A 109 23.43 -6.07 -11.93
CA GLU A 109 22.49 -7.19 -12.12
C GLU A 109 22.05 -7.79 -10.78
N VAL A 110 23.00 -8.06 -9.87
CA VAL A 110 22.72 -8.54 -8.51
C VAL A 110 21.90 -7.51 -7.73
N GLY A 111 22.21 -6.22 -7.86
CA GLY A 111 21.45 -5.12 -7.25
C GLY A 111 20.01 -5.03 -7.76
N CYS A 112 19.78 -5.17 -9.06
CA CYS A 112 18.43 -5.22 -9.63
C CYS A 112 17.66 -6.48 -9.17
N ALA A 113 18.30 -7.64 -9.17
CA ALA A 113 17.67 -8.90 -8.76
C ALA A 113 17.30 -8.90 -7.26
N SER A 114 18.24 -8.49 -6.40
CA SER A 114 18.01 -8.37 -4.96
C SER A 114 16.97 -7.30 -4.62
N GLY A 115 16.99 -6.15 -5.31
CA GLY A 115 15.98 -5.11 -5.17
C GLY A 115 14.57 -5.58 -5.55
N ALA A 116 14.42 -6.32 -6.64
CA ALA A 116 13.15 -6.92 -7.04
C ALA A 116 12.65 -7.96 -6.02
N ALA A 117 13.55 -8.79 -5.50
CA ALA A 117 13.21 -9.76 -4.45
C ALA A 117 12.75 -9.07 -3.16
N LEU A 118 13.47 -8.04 -2.69
CA LEU A 118 13.10 -7.26 -1.52
C LEU A 118 11.78 -6.52 -1.72
N SER A 119 11.59 -5.90 -2.89
CA SER A 119 10.34 -5.25 -3.29
C SER A 119 9.15 -6.22 -3.21
N LYS A 120 9.31 -7.44 -3.73
CA LYS A 120 8.29 -8.49 -3.65
C LYS A 120 8.01 -8.92 -2.20
N ALA A 121 9.05 -9.16 -1.40
CA ALA A 121 8.92 -9.55 0.00
C ALA A 121 8.20 -8.47 0.83
N SER A 122 8.60 -7.21 0.68
CA SER A 122 7.99 -6.07 1.35
C SER A 122 6.51 -5.89 0.95
N ARG A 123 6.14 -6.12 -0.32
CA ARG A 123 4.72 -6.13 -0.73
C ARG A 123 3.91 -7.24 -0.08
N GLN A 124 4.49 -8.44 0.05
CA GLN A 124 3.82 -9.58 0.70
C GLN A 124 3.64 -9.34 2.20
N ALA A 125 4.68 -8.86 2.87
CA ALA A 125 4.62 -8.49 4.29
C ALA A 125 3.61 -7.36 4.52
N GLY A 126 3.63 -6.32 3.68
CA GLY A 126 2.66 -5.22 3.72
C GLY A 126 1.22 -5.68 3.49
N HIS A 127 0.98 -6.54 2.51
CA HIS A 127 -0.35 -7.11 2.27
C HIS A 127 -0.83 -7.95 3.46
N PHE A 128 0.02 -8.82 4.00
CA PHE A 128 -0.30 -9.60 5.19
C PHE A 128 -0.62 -8.70 6.39
N ALA A 129 0.19 -7.68 6.65
CA ALA A 129 -0.04 -6.73 7.72
C ALA A 129 -1.36 -5.99 7.53
N ALA A 130 -1.60 -5.45 6.34
CA ALA A 130 -2.81 -4.71 6.04
C ALA A 130 -4.07 -5.55 6.19
N THR A 131 -4.11 -6.76 5.62
CA THR A 131 -5.29 -7.62 5.68
C THR A 131 -5.57 -8.15 7.08
N ASN A 132 -4.53 -8.57 7.83
CA ASN A 132 -4.76 -9.12 9.16
C ASN A 132 -5.01 -8.03 10.20
N PHE A 133 -4.21 -6.95 10.23
CA PHE A 133 -4.37 -5.92 11.26
C PHE A 133 -5.64 -5.10 11.09
N SER A 134 -6.06 -4.83 9.85
CA SER A 134 -7.29 -4.05 9.60
C SER A 134 -8.55 -4.74 10.13
N GLY A 135 -8.61 -6.08 10.10
CA GLY A 135 -9.76 -6.85 10.56
C GLY A 135 -9.79 -7.15 12.06
N ILE A 136 -8.66 -7.04 12.77
CA ILE A 136 -8.55 -7.40 14.20
C ILE A 136 -9.52 -6.60 15.07
N PRO A 137 -9.64 -5.26 14.95
CA PRO A 137 -10.54 -4.48 15.77
C PRO A 137 -12.00 -4.94 15.64
N LEU A 138 -12.48 -5.14 14.40
CA LEU A 138 -13.84 -5.61 14.14
C LEU A 138 -14.08 -7.01 14.73
N LYS A 139 -13.11 -7.92 14.56
CA LYS A 139 -13.19 -9.27 15.12
C LYS A 139 -13.25 -9.23 16.65
N ALA A 140 -12.35 -8.47 17.28
CA ALA A 140 -12.31 -8.33 18.74
C ALA A 140 -13.63 -7.76 19.29
N THR A 141 -14.19 -6.74 18.66
CA THR A 141 -15.50 -6.19 19.05
C THR A 141 -16.62 -7.23 18.98
N ARG A 142 -16.66 -8.03 17.91
CA ARG A 142 -17.66 -9.11 17.76
C ARG A 142 -17.47 -10.21 18.79
N ASP A 143 -16.24 -10.59 19.10
CA ASP A 143 -15.93 -11.63 20.08
C ASP A 143 -16.32 -11.19 21.50
N VAL A 144 -16.00 -9.95 21.90
CA VAL A 144 -16.43 -9.38 23.19
C VAL A 144 -17.95 -9.36 23.31
N ARG A 145 -18.65 -8.90 22.27
CA ARG A 145 -20.12 -8.85 22.25
C ARG A 145 -20.74 -10.24 22.45
N ARG A 146 -20.20 -11.28 21.81
CA ARG A 146 -20.68 -12.67 21.98
C ARG A 146 -20.55 -13.14 23.43
N VAL A 147 -19.43 -12.83 24.09
CA VAL A 147 -19.21 -13.21 25.50
C VAL A 147 -20.20 -12.50 26.42
N LEU A 148 -20.45 -11.20 26.20
CA LEU A 148 -21.39 -10.42 27.00
C LEU A 148 -22.84 -10.88 26.84
N GLN A 149 -23.24 -11.33 25.65
CA GLN A 149 -24.59 -11.87 25.40
C GLN A 149 -24.81 -13.29 25.96
N GLN A 150 -23.74 -13.98 26.37
CA GLN A 150 -23.78 -15.32 26.98
C GLN A 150 -23.72 -15.29 28.51
N SER A 151 -23.58 -14.11 29.11
CA SER A 151 -23.48 -13.87 30.56
C SER A 151 -24.80 -13.36 31.12
#